data_AF-A0A927SIT2-F1
#
_entry.id   AF-A0A927SIT2-F1
#
_cell.length_a   1.000
_cell.length_b   1.000
_cell.length_c   1.000
_cell.angle_alpha   90.00
_cell.angle_beta   90.00
_cell.angle_gamma   90.00
#
_symmetry.space_group_name_H-M   'P 1'
#
loop_
_entity.id
_entity.type
_entity.pdbx_description
1 polymer ?
#
loop_
_entity_poly.entity_id
_entity_poly.type
_entity_poly.pdbx_seq_one_letter_code
_entity_poly.pdbx_strand_id
1 'polypeptide(L)'
;MRKAKFVVLCLLAVLLLTTVATEAEVYMTNTAHGMTGTTTVRLVIPSSYTVEIPASLPISYGAESTPMTIGVSSMHIGSNQAVKIAVDSARGKLLQTGGRGAIPYVLLCDGAEFGSKAYTEVGQTQLSFDITLEDWYSADAGEYTGTVTFQVSVVNREVGQ
;
A
#
# COMPACT_ATOMS: atom_id res chain seq x y z
N MET A 1 -4.02 -14.78 41.70
CA MET A 1 -3.08 -15.33 40.68
C MET A 1 -3.93 -16.21 39.75
N ARG A 2 -4.06 -16.08 38.43
CA ARG A 2 -3.30 -15.44 37.35
C ARG A 2 -4.30 -15.00 36.25
N LYS A 3 -4.34 -13.69 36.01
CA LYS A 3 -4.58 -12.93 34.76
C LYS A 3 -5.39 -13.61 33.63
N ALA A 4 -6.66 -13.19 33.49
CA ALA A 4 -7.35 -13.18 32.21
C ALA A 4 -6.66 -12.17 31.28
N LYS A 5 -6.22 -12.61 30.10
CA LYS A 5 -5.65 -11.73 29.07
C LYS A 5 -6.80 -11.04 28.36
N PHE A 6 -7.02 -9.77 28.72
CA PHE A 6 -7.81 -8.83 27.95
C PHE A 6 -7.21 -8.72 26.55
N VAL A 7 -7.98 -9.10 25.54
CA VAL A 7 -7.71 -8.75 24.15
C VAL A 7 -7.85 -7.24 24.05
N VAL A 8 -6.72 -6.56 23.93
CA VAL A 8 -6.69 -5.12 23.65
C VAL A 8 -7.10 -4.95 22.19
N LEU A 9 -8.39 -4.68 22.01
CA LEU A 9 -8.95 -4.10 20.80
C LEU A 9 -8.26 -2.74 20.59
N CYS A 10 -7.31 -2.67 19.67
CA CYS A 10 -6.67 -1.42 19.26
C CYS A 10 -7.72 -0.51 18.63
N LEU A 11 -8.34 0.33 19.47
CA LEU A 11 -9.01 1.55 19.06
C LEU A 11 -8.02 2.37 18.22
N LEU A 12 -8.21 2.36 16.89
CA LEU A 12 -7.68 3.39 16.01
C LEU A 12 -8.27 4.72 16.48
N ALA A 13 -7.53 5.43 17.34
CA ALA A 13 -7.77 6.84 17.61
C ALA A 13 -7.40 7.63 16.34
N VAL A 14 -8.34 7.71 15.41
CA VAL A 14 -8.36 8.77 14.39
C VAL A 14 -8.65 10.06 15.17
N LEU A 15 -7.60 10.70 15.65
CA LEU A 15 -7.65 12.03 16.20
C LEU A 15 -7.94 12.99 15.03
N LEU A 16 -9.22 13.15 14.69
CA LEU A 16 -9.71 14.25 13.87
C LEU A 16 -9.46 15.54 14.65
N LEU A 17 -8.28 16.14 14.46
CA LEU A 17 -8.08 17.55 14.71
C LEU A 17 -8.97 18.31 13.74
N THR A 18 -10.22 18.54 14.12
CA THR A 18 -11.06 19.54 13.47
C THR A 18 -10.49 20.90 13.85
N THR A 19 -9.68 21.48 12.97
CA THR A 19 -9.29 22.88 13.09
C THR A 19 -10.57 23.71 12.97
N VAL A 20 -11.01 24.30 14.08
CA VAL A 20 -12.05 25.33 14.02
C VAL A 20 -11.45 26.55 13.33
N ALA A 21 -11.87 26.83 12.10
CA ALA A 21 -11.51 28.05 11.42
C ALA A 21 -12.23 29.19 12.14
N THR A 22 -11.48 30.09 12.79
CA THR A 22 -12.01 31.37 13.23
C THR A 22 -12.19 32.25 12.00
N GLU A 23 -13.42 32.57 11.64
CA GLU A 23 -13.73 33.46 10.52
C GLU A 23 -13.40 34.91 10.92
N ALA A 24 -12.58 35.59 10.11
CA ALA A 24 -12.38 37.03 10.24
C ALA A 24 -13.49 37.74 9.47
N GLU A 25 -14.29 38.55 10.15
CA GLU A 25 -15.36 39.33 9.52
C GLU A 25 -14.80 40.58 8.83
N VAL A 26 -15.24 40.84 7.60
CA VAL A 26 -14.92 42.06 6.84
C VAL A 26 -16.08 43.05 7.00
N TYR A 27 -15.87 44.10 7.80
CA TYR A 27 -16.85 45.18 7.97
C TYR A 27 -16.60 46.32 6.97
N MET A 28 -17.64 46.74 6.26
CA MET A 28 -17.59 47.92 5.38
C MET A 28 -18.57 48.98 5.85
N THR A 29 -18.08 50.21 6.05
CA THR A 29 -18.90 51.36 6.44
C THR A 29 -18.73 52.50 5.43
N ASN A 30 -19.85 53.05 4.97
CA ASN A 30 -19.91 53.99 3.85
C ASN A 30 -19.64 55.44 4.30
N THR A 31 -18.70 56.13 3.64
CA THR A 31 -18.63 57.62 3.68
C THR A 31 -18.49 58.31 2.32
N ALA A 32 -18.33 57.59 1.20
CA ALA A 32 -18.46 58.08 -0.18
C ALA A 32 -18.38 56.91 -1.17
N HIS A 33 -18.75 57.16 -2.44
CA HIS A 33 -18.91 56.18 -3.53
C HIS A 33 -17.79 55.12 -3.68
N GLY A 34 -18.23 53.87 -3.87
CA GLY A 34 -17.43 52.73 -4.36
C GLY A 34 -16.72 51.93 -3.27
N MET A 35 -17.40 50.93 -2.68
CA MET A 35 -16.75 49.95 -1.79
C MET A 35 -16.67 48.58 -2.48
N THR A 36 -15.51 47.94 -2.40
CA THR A 36 -15.29 46.56 -2.86
C THR A 36 -14.67 45.76 -1.73
N GLY A 37 -14.98 44.46 -1.68
CA GLY A 37 -14.44 43.54 -0.67
C GLY A 37 -14.13 42.20 -1.26
N THR A 38 -13.18 41.55 -0.61
CA THR A 38 -12.72 40.22 -0.97
C THR A 38 -12.88 39.32 0.24
N THR A 39 -13.41 38.12 0.00
CA THR A 39 -13.39 37.02 0.96
C THR A 39 -12.58 35.87 0.38
N THR A 40 -12.02 35.02 1.23
CA THR A 40 -11.30 33.82 0.78
C THR A 40 -12.24 32.63 0.86
N VAL A 41 -12.52 32.00 -0.28
CA VAL A 41 -13.28 30.74 -0.35
C VAL A 41 -12.29 29.59 -0.37
N ARG A 42 -12.39 28.66 0.60
CA ARG A 42 -11.51 27.49 0.71
C ARG A 42 -12.30 26.19 0.63
N LEU A 43 -11.91 25.33 -0.31
CA LEU A 43 -12.40 23.96 -0.45
C LEU A 43 -11.21 22.99 -0.38
N VAL A 44 -11.37 21.88 0.34
CA VAL A 44 -10.41 20.77 0.35
C VAL A 44 -11.10 19.54 -0.18
N ILE A 45 -10.57 18.99 -1.27
CA ILE A 45 -11.01 17.71 -1.82
C ILE A 45 -10.01 16.66 -1.36
N PRO A 46 -10.43 15.65 -0.58
CA PRO A 46 -9.53 14.60 -0.12
C PRO A 46 -9.16 13.64 -1.25
N SER A 47 -8.00 13.01 -1.15
CA SER A 47 -7.61 11.92 -2.05
C SER A 47 -8.31 10.60 -1.69
N SER A 48 -8.59 9.77 -2.68
CA SER A 48 -9.11 8.41 -2.51
C SER A 48 -8.53 7.46 -3.59
N TYR A 49 -8.30 6.20 -3.23
CA TYR A 49 -7.81 5.17 -4.15
C TYR A 49 -8.12 3.77 -3.61
N THR A 50 -8.12 2.77 -4.49
CA THR A 50 -8.31 1.36 -4.14
C THR A 50 -7.16 0.53 -4.67
N VAL A 51 -6.46 -0.19 -3.78
CA VAL A 51 -5.40 -1.14 -4.14
C VAL A 51 -5.93 -2.56 -4.18
N GLU A 52 -5.49 -3.33 -5.15
CA GLU A 52 -5.79 -4.75 -5.32
C GLU A 52 -4.52 -5.57 -5.12
N ILE A 53 -4.55 -6.44 -4.10
CA ILE A 53 -3.50 -7.42 -3.80
C ILE A 53 -4.21 -8.77 -3.55
N PRO A 54 -3.74 -9.88 -4.14
CA PRO A 54 -4.34 -11.19 -3.91
C PRO A 54 -4.28 -11.57 -2.42
N ALA A 55 -5.39 -12.05 -1.87
CA ALA A 55 -5.46 -12.49 -0.47
C ALA A 55 -4.66 -13.79 -0.22
N SER A 56 -4.51 -14.62 -1.25
CA SER A 56 -3.72 -15.85 -1.23
C SER A 56 -3.16 -16.15 -2.61
N LEU A 57 -2.04 -16.88 -2.63
CA LEU A 57 -1.39 -17.36 -3.85
C LEU A 57 -1.10 -18.85 -3.69
N PRO A 58 -1.94 -19.76 -4.24
CA PRO A 58 -1.65 -21.18 -4.21
C PRO A 58 -0.50 -21.49 -5.18
N ILE A 59 0.50 -22.23 -4.69
CA ILE A 59 1.68 -22.62 -5.46
C ILE A 59 1.66 -24.13 -5.62
N SER A 60 1.78 -24.59 -6.86
CA SER A 60 1.89 -26.02 -7.16
C SER A 60 3.33 -26.51 -6.96
N TYR A 61 3.50 -27.72 -6.43
CA TYR A 61 4.81 -28.33 -6.26
C TYR A 61 5.57 -28.39 -7.60
N GLY A 62 6.84 -27.98 -7.57
CA GLY A 62 7.72 -27.97 -8.75
C GLY A 62 7.49 -26.82 -9.72
N ALA A 63 6.58 -25.89 -9.45
CA ALA A 63 6.41 -24.69 -10.26
C ALA A 63 7.57 -23.71 -10.00
N GLU A 64 8.40 -23.45 -11.02
CA GLU A 64 9.51 -22.50 -10.90
C GLU A 64 9.06 -21.05 -10.83
N SER A 65 7.90 -20.75 -11.41
CA SER A 65 7.33 -19.41 -11.46
C SER A 65 5.81 -19.47 -11.33
N THR A 66 5.27 -18.75 -10.36
CA THR A 66 3.82 -18.63 -10.13
C THR A 66 3.38 -17.18 -10.33
N PRO A 67 2.49 -16.89 -11.29
CA PRO A 67 2.07 -15.52 -11.57
C PRO A 67 1.16 -14.95 -10.48
N MET A 68 1.34 -13.66 -10.15
CA MET A 68 0.41 -12.88 -9.32
C MET A 68 0.26 -11.46 -9.84
N THR A 69 -0.89 -10.83 -9.65
CA THR A 69 -1.15 -9.47 -10.14
C THR A 69 -1.48 -8.55 -8.97
N ILE A 70 -0.86 -7.38 -8.94
CA ILE A 70 -1.19 -6.28 -8.02
C ILE A 70 -1.59 -5.05 -8.82
N GLY A 71 -2.29 -4.10 -8.20
CA GLY A 71 -2.60 -2.86 -8.89
C GLY A 71 -3.45 -1.88 -8.12
N VAL A 72 -3.91 -0.86 -8.85
CA VAL A 72 -4.82 0.17 -8.37
C VAL A 72 -6.03 0.20 -9.29
N SER A 73 -7.23 -0.02 -8.76
CA SER A 73 -8.49 -0.09 -9.54
C SER A 73 -9.35 1.17 -9.48
N SER A 74 -9.06 2.08 -8.55
CA SER A 74 -9.66 3.41 -8.46
C SER A 74 -8.61 4.43 -8.04
N MET A 75 -8.65 5.61 -8.65
CA MET A 75 -7.66 6.66 -8.43
C MET A 75 -8.29 8.05 -8.43
N HIS A 76 -8.17 8.76 -7.31
CA HIS A 76 -8.44 10.18 -7.16
C HIS A 76 -7.37 10.80 -6.25
N ILE A 77 -6.24 11.18 -6.84
CA ILE A 77 -5.09 11.76 -6.14
C ILE A 77 -4.68 13.07 -6.81
N GLY A 78 -3.84 13.87 -6.14
CA GLY A 78 -3.27 15.07 -6.74
C GLY A 78 -2.48 14.75 -8.02
N SER A 79 -2.51 15.65 -9.00
CA SER A 79 -1.82 15.44 -10.29
C SER A 79 -0.31 15.24 -10.15
N ASN A 80 0.30 15.77 -9.08
CA ASN A 80 1.70 15.60 -8.74
C ASN A 80 1.97 14.41 -7.79
N GLN A 81 1.00 13.53 -7.56
CA GLN A 81 1.12 12.38 -6.66
C GLN A 81 1.06 11.05 -7.43
N ALA A 82 1.47 9.98 -6.74
CA ALA A 82 1.32 8.60 -7.17
C ALA A 82 0.98 7.71 -5.96
N VAL A 83 0.24 6.62 -6.19
CA VAL A 83 0.11 5.52 -5.23
C VAL A 83 1.28 4.58 -5.44
N LYS A 84 2.14 4.42 -4.43
CA LYS A 84 3.27 3.51 -4.44
C LYS A 84 2.94 2.25 -3.68
N ILE A 85 3.08 1.09 -4.33
CA ILE A 85 3.06 -0.24 -3.71
C ILE A 85 4.49 -0.74 -3.64
N ALA A 86 4.97 -1.12 -2.45
CA ALA A 86 6.34 -1.54 -2.21
C ALA A 86 6.39 -2.80 -1.33
N VAL A 87 7.54 -3.49 -1.34
CA VAL A 87 7.87 -4.55 -0.40
C VAL A 87 9.19 -4.22 0.28
N ASP A 88 9.38 -4.66 1.53
CA ASP A 88 10.67 -4.50 2.23
C ASP A 88 11.77 -5.37 1.62
N SER A 89 11.38 -6.54 1.09
CA SER A 89 12.28 -7.44 0.38
C SER A 89 11.52 -8.20 -0.70
N ALA A 90 12.15 -8.29 -1.88
CA ALA A 90 11.72 -9.19 -2.93
C ALA A 90 11.94 -10.67 -2.56
N ARG A 91 12.81 -10.95 -1.58
CA ARG A 91 13.22 -12.31 -1.22
C ARG A 91 12.61 -12.71 0.11
N GLY A 92 12.24 -13.98 0.23
CA GLY A 92 11.72 -14.52 1.47
C GLY A 92 11.82 -16.03 1.53
N LYS A 93 11.09 -16.62 2.48
CA LYS A 93 11.00 -18.07 2.65
C LYS A 93 9.57 -18.47 2.96
N LEU A 94 9.11 -19.56 2.35
CA LEU A 94 7.97 -20.32 2.84
C LEU A 94 8.47 -21.24 3.97
N LEU A 95 7.76 -21.29 5.08
CA LEU A 95 8.13 -22.08 6.26
C LEU A 95 7.21 -23.27 6.41
N GLN A 96 7.79 -24.43 6.72
CA GLN A 96 7.04 -25.67 6.93
C GLN A 96 6.18 -25.58 8.20
N THR A 97 4.90 -25.89 8.09
CA THR A 97 4.00 -25.95 9.23
C THR A 97 4.40 -27.11 10.15
N GLY A 98 4.69 -26.81 11.43
CA GLY A 98 5.05 -27.82 12.42
C GLY A 98 6.43 -28.46 12.23
N GLY A 99 7.22 -27.98 11.26
CA GLY A 99 8.55 -28.51 10.93
C GLY A 99 9.65 -27.46 11.04
N ARG A 100 10.80 -27.77 10.43
CA ARG A 100 11.96 -26.85 10.32
C ARG A 100 12.33 -26.54 8.87
N GLY A 101 11.63 -27.13 7.90
CA GLY A 101 11.86 -26.89 6.48
C GLY A 101 11.57 -25.43 6.10
N ALA A 102 12.32 -24.94 5.12
CA ALA A 102 12.10 -23.63 4.54
C ALA A 102 12.44 -23.65 3.05
N ILE A 103 11.58 -23.08 2.22
CA ILE A 103 11.78 -22.96 0.78
C ILE A 103 11.99 -21.48 0.45
N PRO A 104 13.18 -21.05 0.00
CA PRO A 104 13.38 -19.67 -0.39
C PRO A 104 12.60 -19.33 -1.67
N TYR A 105 12.24 -18.07 -1.80
CA TYR A 105 11.59 -17.54 -3.00
C TYR A 105 12.10 -16.15 -3.35
N VAL A 106 11.82 -15.73 -4.58
CA VAL A 106 12.03 -14.37 -5.07
C VAL A 106 10.77 -13.85 -5.77
N LEU A 107 10.37 -12.63 -5.47
CA LEU A 107 9.30 -11.91 -6.13
C LEU A 107 9.90 -11.06 -7.25
N LEU A 108 9.51 -11.33 -8.50
CA LEU A 108 10.04 -10.64 -9.67
C LEU A 108 8.97 -9.82 -10.37
N CYS A 109 9.41 -8.77 -11.07
CA CYS A 109 8.67 -8.02 -12.07
C CYS A 109 9.55 -7.92 -13.31
N ASP A 110 9.08 -8.40 -14.46
CA ASP A 110 9.86 -8.40 -15.72
C ASP A 110 11.27 -9.00 -15.57
N GLY A 111 11.40 -10.05 -14.76
CA GLY A 111 12.66 -10.76 -14.50
C GLY A 111 13.60 -10.12 -13.49
N ALA A 112 13.26 -8.95 -12.92
CA ALA A 112 14.04 -8.28 -11.89
C ALA A 112 13.35 -8.34 -10.52
N GLU A 113 14.13 -8.31 -9.44
CA GLU A 113 13.59 -8.27 -8.07
C GLU A 113 12.62 -7.09 -7.89
N PHE A 114 11.40 -7.40 -7.46
CA PHE A 114 10.39 -6.38 -7.22
C PHE A 114 10.68 -5.63 -5.92
N GLY A 115 11.02 -4.35 -6.04
CA GLY A 115 11.09 -3.44 -4.88
C GLY A 115 9.81 -2.64 -4.71
N SER A 116 9.38 -1.95 -5.77
CA SER A 116 8.16 -1.14 -5.74
C SER A 116 7.65 -0.76 -7.13
N LYS A 117 6.38 -0.36 -7.21
CA LYS A 117 5.76 0.27 -8.37
C LYS A 117 4.96 1.51 -7.94
N ALA A 118 5.08 2.59 -8.69
CA ALA A 118 4.26 3.78 -8.53
C ALA A 118 3.20 3.85 -9.65
N TYR A 119 1.96 4.14 -9.26
CA TYR A 119 0.80 4.27 -10.13
C TYR A 119 0.30 5.70 -10.09
N THR A 120 0.20 6.30 -11.26
CA THR A 120 -0.31 7.67 -11.42
C THR A 120 -1.69 7.70 -12.05
N GLU A 121 -2.16 6.54 -12.45
CA GLU A 121 -3.46 6.23 -13.01
C GLU A 121 -3.82 4.80 -12.60
N VAL A 122 -5.05 4.38 -12.89
CA VAL A 122 -5.49 3.00 -12.70
C VAL A 122 -4.63 2.07 -13.55
N GLY A 123 -4.19 0.96 -12.97
CA GLY A 123 -3.32 0.03 -13.67
C GLY A 123 -2.92 -1.16 -12.81
N GLN A 124 -2.34 -2.16 -13.48
CA GLN A 124 -1.90 -3.40 -12.87
C GLN A 124 -0.42 -3.65 -13.15
N THR A 125 0.17 -4.52 -12.35
CA THR A 125 1.55 -5.00 -12.53
C THR A 125 1.57 -6.48 -12.27
N GLN A 126 2.06 -7.21 -13.27
CA GLN A 126 2.27 -8.64 -13.18
C GLN A 126 3.58 -8.89 -12.45
N LEU A 127 3.51 -9.68 -11.39
CA LEU A 127 4.65 -10.20 -10.68
C LEU A 127 4.72 -11.72 -10.87
N SER A 128 5.86 -12.29 -10.54
CA SER A 128 6.02 -13.73 -10.40
C SER A 128 6.66 -14.08 -9.06
N PHE A 129 6.14 -15.14 -8.45
CA PHE A 129 6.69 -15.74 -7.26
C PHE A 129 7.51 -16.96 -7.69
N ASP A 130 8.82 -16.84 -7.59
CA ASP A 130 9.74 -17.81 -8.17
C ASP A 130 10.45 -18.60 -7.08
N ILE A 131 10.56 -19.92 -7.29
CA ILE A 131 11.27 -20.89 -6.46
C ILE A 131 12.11 -21.74 -7.41
N THR A 132 13.40 -21.95 -7.13
CA THR A 132 14.23 -22.76 -8.03
C THR A 132 13.86 -24.25 -7.96
N LEU A 133 14.09 -25.01 -9.03
CA LEU A 133 13.93 -26.48 -8.97
C LEU A 133 14.80 -27.14 -7.90
N GLU A 134 16.00 -26.61 -7.67
CA GLU A 134 16.89 -27.11 -6.61
C GLU A 134 16.25 -26.95 -5.23
N ASP A 135 15.71 -25.75 -4.94
CA ASP A 135 15.02 -25.49 -3.68
C ASP A 135 13.79 -26.38 -3.51
N TRP A 136 13.01 -26.58 -4.58
CA TRP A 136 11.87 -27.50 -4.58
C TRP A 136 12.26 -28.93 -4.24
N TYR A 137 13.30 -29.46 -4.90
CA TYR A 137 13.73 -30.84 -4.70
C TYR A 137 14.48 -31.07 -3.39
N SER A 138 15.02 -30.01 -2.79
CA SER A 138 15.60 -30.05 -1.45
C SER A 138 14.57 -30.04 -0.32
N ALA A 139 13.33 -29.63 -0.62
CA ALA A 139 12.29 -29.45 0.39
C ALA A 139 11.70 -30.78 0.85
N ASP A 140 11.59 -30.95 2.18
CA ASP A 140 10.85 -32.08 2.76
C ASP A 140 9.36 -31.98 2.44
N ALA A 141 8.69 -33.13 2.35
CA ALA A 141 7.24 -33.17 2.17
C ALA A 141 6.52 -32.49 3.36
N GLY A 142 5.51 -31.68 3.07
CA GLY A 142 4.70 -31.00 4.07
C GLY A 142 3.98 -29.78 3.52
N GLU A 143 3.26 -29.10 4.40
CA GLU A 143 2.63 -27.81 4.09
C GLU A 143 3.61 -26.68 4.39
N TYR A 144 3.71 -25.72 3.48
CA TYR A 144 4.55 -24.54 3.62
C TYR A 144 3.70 -23.29 3.48
N THR A 145 3.92 -22.31 4.35
CA THR A 145 3.23 -21.02 4.33
C THR A 145 4.21 -19.87 4.44
N GLY A 146 3.85 -18.73 3.85
CA GLY A 146 4.63 -17.51 3.91
C GLY A 146 3.71 -16.29 3.82
N THR A 147 4.28 -15.11 4.03
CA THR A 147 3.56 -13.85 3.90
C THR A 147 4.44 -12.86 3.16
N VAL A 148 3.89 -12.29 2.09
CA VAL A 148 4.46 -11.12 1.43
C VAL A 148 3.70 -9.90 1.93
N THR A 149 4.41 -8.97 2.57
CA THR A 149 3.81 -7.72 3.08
C THR A 149 4.05 -6.60 2.09
N PHE A 150 2.96 -6.15 1.47
CA PHE A 150 2.97 -4.97 0.60
C PHE A 150 2.65 -3.72 1.43
N GLN A 151 3.47 -2.68 1.26
CA GLN A 151 3.26 -1.36 1.83
C GLN A 151 2.68 -0.44 0.77
N VAL A 152 1.61 0.26 1.13
CA VAL A 152 0.93 1.21 0.26
C VAL A 152 1.10 2.61 0.81
N SER A 153 1.50 3.55 -0.04
CA SER A 153 1.67 4.96 0.32
C SER A 153 1.28 5.88 -0.83
N VAL A 154 0.93 7.13 -0.51
CA VAL A 154 0.86 8.21 -1.50
C VAL A 154 2.17 8.97 -1.44
N VAL A 155 2.84 9.10 -2.59
CA VAL A 155 4.11 9.81 -2.72
C VAL A 155 3.96 10.95 -3.71
N ASN A 156 4.79 11.98 -3.56
CA ASN A 156 4.93 12.98 -4.61
C ASN A 156 5.73 12.36 -5.77
N ARG A 157 5.35 12.69 -7.00
CA ARG A 157 6.12 12.33 -8.19
C ARG A 157 7.49 12.97 -8.06
N GLU A 158 8.55 12.18 -8.27
CA GLU A 158 9.85 12.76 -8.51
C GLU A 158 9.78 13.52 -9.84
N VAL A 159 9.96 14.84 -9.77
CA VAL A 159 10.14 15.67 -10.96
C VAL A 159 11.45 15.21 -11.58
N GLY A 160 11.39 14.78 -12.84
CA GLY A 160 12.40 13.94 -13.49
C GLY A 160 13.86 14.34 -13.28
N GLN A 161 14.71 13.31 -13.27
CA GLN A 161 16.11 13.42 -13.65
C GLN A 161 16.24 13.78 -15.14
#